data_AF-A0A1V5GQ07-F1
#
_entry.id   AF-A0A1V5GQ07-F1
#
_cell.length_a   1.000
_cell.length_b   1.000
_cell.length_c   1.000
_cell.angle_alpha   90.00
_cell.angle_beta   90.00
_cell.angle_gamma   90.00
#
_symmetry.space_group_name_H-M   'P 1'
#
loop_
_entity.id
_entity.type
_entity.pdbx_description
1 polymer ?
#
loop_
_entity_poly.entity_id
_entity_poly.type
_entity_poly.pdbx_seq_one_letter_code
_entity_poly.pdbx_strand_id
1 'polypeptide(L)'
;MFVSEEIVSRIKQKLDEIEEKENIRIIHCIESGSRAWGFASPDSDYDVRFIYVRIPKDYLKLEKTRDVIEWELNDVYDINGWDIRKTLGLLHKSNPTLFEWNGSPYRI
;
A
#
# COMPACT_ATOMS: atom_id res chain seq x y z
N MET A 1 -15.78 -12.87 6.38
CA MET A 1 -14.73 -12.83 7.42
C MET A 1 -14.45 -11.35 7.65
N PHE A 2 -14.78 -10.83 8.83
CA PHE A 2 -14.67 -9.40 9.13
C PHE A 2 -13.23 -9.12 9.57
N VAL A 3 -12.50 -8.28 8.84
CA VAL A 3 -11.33 -7.62 9.43
C VAL A 3 -11.84 -6.84 10.65
N SER A 4 -11.23 -7.05 11.81
CA SER A 4 -11.65 -6.35 13.04
C SER A 4 -11.58 -4.84 12.80
N GLU A 5 -12.66 -4.10 13.13
CA GLU A 5 -12.69 -2.64 13.00
C GLU A 5 -11.52 -1.97 13.71
N GLU A 6 -11.02 -2.57 14.80
CA GLU A 6 -9.85 -2.08 15.53
C GLU A 6 -8.58 -2.15 14.69
N ILE A 7 -8.39 -3.22 13.91
CA ILE A 7 -7.23 -3.37 13.02
C ILE A 7 -7.31 -2.37 11.88
N VAL A 8 -8.49 -2.21 11.26
CA VAL A 8 -8.69 -1.20 10.19
C VAL A 8 -8.36 0.20 10.71
N SER A 9 -8.80 0.53 11.93
CA SER A 9 -8.49 1.81 12.57
C SER A 9 -6.98 2.00 12.79
N ARG A 10 -6.27 0.96 13.24
CA ARG A 10 -4.81 0.99 13.39
C ARG A 10 -4.10 1.16 12.05
N ILE A 11 -4.53 0.45 11.01
CA ILE A 11 -3.96 0.60 9.66
C ILE A 11 -4.15 2.05 9.19
N LYS A 12 -5.33 2.64 9.36
CA LYS A 12 -5.57 4.04 9.00
C LYS A 12 -4.63 5.00 9.72
N GLN A 13 -4.45 4.85 11.03
CA GLN A 13 -3.47 5.64 11.79
C GLN A 13 -2.05 5.49 11.22
N LYS A 14 -1.65 4.28 10.82
CA LYS A 14 -0.34 4.06 10.18
C LYS A 14 -0.23 4.72 8.82
N LEU A 15 -1.28 4.71 8.01
CA LEU A 15 -1.31 5.40 6.72
C LEU A 15 -1.19 6.92 6.91
N ASP A 16 -1.88 7.48 7.91
CA ASP A 16 -1.78 8.90 8.27
C ASP A 16 -0.33 9.25 8.72
N GLU A 17 0.29 8.42 9.56
CA GLU A 17 1.69 8.58 9.96
C GLU A 17 2.66 8.55 8.76
N ILE A 18 2.39 7.69 7.77
CA ILE A 18 3.20 7.58 6.54
C ILE A 18 3.03 8.84 5.69
N GLU A 19 1.79 9.31 5.48
CA GLU A 19 1.54 10.56 4.73
C GLU A 19 2.32 11.74 5.32
N GLU A 20 2.27 11.89 6.65
CA GLU A 20 2.99 12.96 7.36
C GLU A 20 4.51 12.81 7.28
N LYS A 21 5.07 11.64 7.61
CA LYS A 21 6.53 11.45 7.70
C LYS A 21 7.21 11.46 6.33
N GLU A 22 6.56 10.91 5.31
CA GLU A 22 7.11 10.84 3.95
C GLU A 22 6.74 12.08 3.11
N ASN A 23 5.86 12.95 3.61
CA ASN A 23 5.31 14.11 2.91
C ASN A 23 4.73 13.72 1.54
N ILE A 24 3.86 12.72 1.57
CA ILE A 24 3.18 12.12 0.42
C ILE A 24 1.68 12.12 0.64
N ARG A 25 0.93 11.91 -0.44
CA ARG A 25 -0.51 11.68 -0.38
C ARG A 25 -0.86 10.29 -0.86
N ILE A 26 -1.49 9.49 -0.04
CA ILE A 26 -2.03 8.18 -0.39
C ILE A 26 -3.36 8.39 -1.12
N ILE A 27 -3.50 7.74 -2.28
CA ILE A 27 -4.67 7.89 -3.17
C ILE A 27 -5.44 6.59 -3.36
N HIS A 28 -4.85 5.46 -2.93
CA HIS A 28 -5.47 4.15 -2.99
C HIS A 28 -4.82 3.24 -1.95
N CYS A 29 -5.63 2.46 -1.23
CA CYS A 29 -5.16 1.48 -0.26
C CYS A 29 -6.07 0.25 -0.27
N ILE A 30 -5.46 -0.94 -0.27
CA ILE A 30 -6.13 -2.23 -0.27
C ILE A 30 -5.41 -3.23 0.62
N GLU A 31 -6.14 -4.24 1.08
CA GLU A 31 -5.56 -5.44 1.68
C GLU A 31 -5.29 -6.47 0.57
N SER A 32 -4.04 -6.91 0.38
CA SER A 32 -3.64 -7.80 -0.73
C SER A 32 -3.41 -9.26 -0.32
N GLY A 33 -3.55 -9.57 0.97
CA GLY A 33 -3.07 -10.82 1.57
C GLY A 33 -4.00 -12.01 1.47
N SER A 34 -3.57 -13.14 2.03
CA SER A 34 -4.35 -14.38 2.14
C SER A 34 -5.73 -14.15 2.78
N ARG A 35 -5.84 -13.13 3.65
CA ARG A 35 -7.08 -12.63 4.27
C ARG A 35 -8.09 -12.12 3.25
N ALA A 36 -7.62 -11.37 2.26
CA ALA A 36 -8.45 -10.85 1.19
C ALA A 36 -9.03 -11.97 0.30
N TRP A 37 -8.36 -13.13 0.26
CA TRP A 37 -8.74 -14.30 -0.54
C TRP A 37 -9.35 -15.46 0.25
N GLY A 38 -9.55 -15.29 1.56
CA GLY A 38 -10.22 -16.28 2.42
C GLY A 38 -9.35 -17.48 2.86
N PHE A 39 -8.03 -17.40 2.70
CA PHE A 39 -7.08 -18.46 3.08
C PHE A 39 -6.31 -18.19 4.37
N ALA A 40 -6.64 -17.11 5.09
CA ALA A 40 -5.87 -16.69 6.25
C ALA A 40 -6.03 -17.62 7.46
N SER A 41 -4.89 -17.97 8.03
CA SER A 41 -4.79 -18.50 9.39
C SER A 41 -4.85 -17.36 10.42
N PRO A 42 -5.07 -17.65 11.71
CA PRO A 42 -5.00 -16.66 12.77
C PRO A 42 -3.66 -15.90 12.80
N ASP A 43 -2.57 -16.57 12.42
CA ASP A 43 -1.20 -16.04 12.40
C ASP A 43 -0.84 -15.31 11.09
N SER A 44 -1.79 -15.13 10.16
CA SER A 44 -1.54 -14.38 8.93
C SER A 44 -1.43 -12.89 9.23
N ASP A 45 -0.37 -12.28 8.72
CA ASP A 45 -0.10 -10.85 8.70
C ASP A 45 -1.14 -10.07 7.86
N TYR A 46 -1.12 -8.75 8.01
CA TYR A 46 -1.95 -7.83 7.26
C TYR A 46 -1.12 -7.20 6.13
N ASP A 47 -1.21 -7.79 4.95
CA ASP A 47 -0.67 -7.27 3.70
C ASP A 47 -1.43 -6.01 3.25
N VAL A 48 -0.90 -4.84 3.57
CA VAL A 48 -1.46 -3.56 3.15
C VAL A 48 -0.66 -3.05 1.95
N ARG A 49 -1.35 -2.77 0.85
CA ARG A 49 -0.76 -2.23 -0.37
C ARG A 49 -1.39 -0.89 -0.71
N PHE A 50 -0.56 0.10 -0.98
CA PHE A 50 -1.06 1.45 -1.27
C PHE A 50 -0.37 2.11 -2.46
N ILE A 51 -1.05 3.09 -3.05
CA ILE A 51 -0.51 3.95 -4.11
C ILE A 51 -0.49 5.37 -3.59
N TYR A 52 0.62 6.07 -3.80
CA TYR A 52 0.79 7.45 -3.34
C TYR A 52 1.32 8.38 -4.42
N VAL A 53 1.17 9.69 -4.16
CA VAL A 53 1.67 10.79 -4.99
C VAL A 53 2.54 11.68 -4.11
N ARG A 54 3.69 12.09 -4.63
CA ARG A 54 4.60 13.06 -3.99
C ARG A 54 4.29 14.49 -4.42
N ILE A 55 4.88 15.45 -3.72
CA ILE A 55 4.83 16.84 -4.16
C ILE A 55 5.59 17.02 -5.49
N PRO A 56 5.19 17.98 -6.36
CA PRO A 56 5.81 18.18 -7.68
C PRO A 56 7.33 18.32 -7.65
N LYS A 57 7.88 18.95 -6.59
CA LYS A 57 9.32 19.15 -6.42
C LYS A 57 10.10 17.83 -6.46
N ASP A 58 9.54 16.73 -5.94
CA ASP A 58 10.22 15.42 -5.94
C ASP A 58 10.26 14.75 -7.30
N TYR A 59 9.35 15.13 -8.20
CA TYR A 59 9.28 14.63 -9.57
C TYR A 59 10.15 15.40 -10.56
N LEU A 60 10.58 16.61 -10.17
CA LEU A 60 11.39 17.53 -10.97
C LEU A 60 12.89 17.48 -10.61
N LYS A 61 13.29 16.60 -9.69
CA LYS A 61 14.70 16.33 -9.37
C LYS A 61 15.37 15.59 -10.53
N LEU A 62 16.66 15.85 -10.73
CA LEU A 62 17.47 15.11 -11.69
C LEU A 62 17.70 13.67 -11.20
N GLU A 63 17.97 13.53 -9.90
CA GLU A 63 18.12 12.25 -9.25
C GLU A 63 16.76 11.59 -9.06
N LYS A 64 16.73 10.27 -9.27
CA LYS A 64 15.52 9.50 -9.06
C LYS A 64 15.25 9.36 -7.56
N THR A 65 14.11 9.89 -7.11
CA THR A 65 13.59 9.64 -5.76
C THR A 65 13.15 8.18 -5.63
N ARG A 66 13.36 7.56 -4.47
CA ARG A 66 12.86 6.20 -4.17
C ARG A 66 11.33 6.15 -4.37
N ASP A 67 10.88 5.18 -5.16
CA ASP A 67 9.50 5.02 -5.63
C ASP A 67 8.73 3.90 -4.90
N VAL A 68 9.29 3.43 -3.78
CA VAL A 68 8.73 2.44 -2.87
C VAL A 68 8.88 2.90 -1.43
N ILE A 69 7.80 2.78 -0.65
CA ILE A 69 7.78 2.93 0.80
C ILE A 69 7.49 1.57 1.41
N GLU A 70 8.29 1.16 2.39
CA GLU A 70 8.12 -0.05 3.18
C GLU A 70 7.95 0.37 4.64
N TRP A 71 6.93 -0.13 5.31
CA TRP A 71 6.59 0.31 6.66
C TRP A 71 6.16 -0.85 7.55
N GLU A 72 6.72 -0.88 8.77
CA GLU A 72 6.43 -1.86 9.81
C GLU A 72 6.40 -3.33 9.31
N LEU A 73 7.37 -3.75 8.49
CA LEU A 73 7.53 -5.13 8.03
C LEU A 73 7.81 -6.09 9.20
N ASN A 74 6.75 -6.60 9.83
CA ASN A 74 6.82 -7.48 11.00
C ASN A 74 5.75 -8.59 10.93
N ASP A 75 5.69 -9.46 11.95
CA ASP A 75 4.78 -10.61 11.98
C ASP A 75 3.27 -10.23 12.00
N VAL A 76 2.95 -8.94 12.10
CA VAL A 76 1.57 -8.43 12.14
C VAL A 76 1.24 -7.61 10.89
N TYR A 77 2.16 -6.75 10.45
CA TYR A 77 1.93 -5.84 9.32
C TYR A 77 2.98 -6.03 8.23
N ASP A 78 2.52 -6.05 6.98
CA ASP A 78 3.37 -5.85 5.82
C ASP A 78 2.77 -4.70 5.00
N ILE A 79 3.25 -3.49 5.23
CA ILE A 79 2.73 -2.28 4.57
C ILE A 79 3.72 -1.83 3.48
N ASN A 80 3.27 -1.88 2.23
CA ASN A 80 4.06 -1.49 1.07
C ASN A 80 3.33 -0.50 0.17
N GLY A 81 4.02 0.55 -0.26
CA GLY A 81 3.47 1.60 -1.09
C GLY A 81 4.28 1.83 -2.35
N TRP A 82 3.61 2.03 -3.49
CA TRP A 82 4.24 2.44 -4.75
C TRP A 82 3.87 3.87 -5.15
N ASP A 83 4.88 4.62 -5.60
CA ASP A 83 4.68 5.93 -6.21
C ASP A 83 3.86 5.80 -7.51
N ILE A 84 2.98 6.78 -7.75
CA ILE A 84 2.09 6.79 -8.92
C ILE A 84 2.84 6.66 -10.26
N ARG A 85 4.04 7.23 -10.40
CA ARG A 85 4.85 7.09 -11.62
C ARG A 85 5.29 5.63 -11.82
N LYS A 86 5.71 4.96 -10.75
CA LYS A 86 6.04 3.53 -10.78
C LYS A 86 4.80 2.70 -11.12
N THR A 87 3.69 2.95 -10.44
CA THR A 87 2.41 2.26 -10.67
C THR A 87 1.96 2.39 -12.12
N LEU A 88 1.89 3.60 -12.68
CA LEU A 88 1.49 3.78 -14.08
C LEU A 88 2.48 3.15 -15.06
N GLY A 89 3.78 3.22 -14.77
CA GLY A 89 4.81 2.56 -15.59
C GLY A 89 4.69 1.04 -15.60
N LEU A 90 4.32 0.43 -14.47
CA LEU A 90 4.07 -1.01 -14.37
C LEU A 90 2.75 -1.41 -15.02
N LEU A 91 1.70 -0.58 -14.88
CA LEU A 91 0.41 -0.78 -15.54
C LEU A 91 0.57 -0.79 -17.06
N HIS A 92 1.32 0.18 -17.60
CA HIS A 92 1.63 0.25 -19.02
C HIS A 92 2.38 -1.00 -19.53
N LYS A 93 3.18 -1.64 -18.67
CA LYS A 93 3.89 -2.89 -18.97
C LYS A 93 3.05 -4.14 -18.69
N SER A 94 1.76 -3.99 -18.42
CA SER A 94 0.85 -5.09 -18.07
C SER A 94 1.33 -5.95 -16.90
N ASN A 95 1.95 -5.33 -15.90
CA ASN A 95 2.41 -6.04 -14.72
C ASN A 95 1.21 -6.64 -13.94
N PRO A 96 1.18 -7.95 -13.68
CA PRO A 96 0.03 -8.63 -13.07
C PRO A 96 -0.26 -8.18 -11.62
N THR A 97 0.76 -7.76 -10.87
CA THR A 97 0.63 -7.36 -9.46
C THR A 97 -0.36 -6.22 -9.25
N LEU A 98 -0.44 -5.26 -10.19
CA LEU A 98 -1.41 -4.17 -10.09
C LEU A 98 -2.85 -4.63 -10.31
N PHE A 99 -3.06 -5.64 -11.14
CA PHE A 99 -4.38 -6.23 -11.34
C PHE A 99 -4.81 -7.03 -10.11
N GLU A 100 -3.87 -7.70 -9.44
CA GLU A 100 -4.11 -8.36 -8.15
C GLU A 100 -4.53 -7.36 -7.07
N TRP A 101 -3.79 -6.24 -6.93
CA TRP A 101 -4.12 -5.20 -5.96
C TRP A 101 -5.50 -4.58 -6.23
N ASN A 102 -5.78 -4.21 -7.48
CA ASN A 102 -7.07 -3.65 -7.86
C ASN A 102 -8.23 -4.67 -7.76
N GLY A 103 -7.92 -5.96 -7.86
CA GLY A 103 -8.86 -7.06 -7.70
C GLY A 103 -9.22 -7.37 -6.25
N SER A 104 -8.55 -6.74 -5.26
CA SER A 104 -8.87 -6.97 -3.86
C SER A 104 -10.28 -6.51 -3.51
N PRO A 105 -11.06 -7.33 -2.79
CA PRO A 105 -12.40 -6.95 -2.34
C PRO A 105 -12.39 -5.94 -1.17
N TYR A 106 -11.24 -5.71 -0.53
CA TYR A 106 -11.12 -4.88 0.67
C TYR A 106 -10.34 -3.60 0.39
N ARG A 107 -11.06 -2.48 0.38
CA ARG A 107 -10.52 -1.13 0.30
C ARG A 107 -10.52 -0.52 1.71
N ILE A 108 -9.40 0.09 2.08
CA ILE A 108 -9.17 0.66 3.42
C ILE A 108 -9.39 2.17 3.41
#